data_AF-A0A8T4ZNB6-F1
#
_entry.id   AF-A0A8T4ZNB6-F1
#
_cell.length_a   1.000
_cell.length_b   1.000
_cell.length_c   1.000
_cell.angle_alpha   90.00
_cell.angle_beta   90.00
_cell.angle_gamma   90.00
#
_symmetry.space_group_name_H-M   'P 1'
#
loop_
_entity.id
_entity.type
_entity.pdbx_description
1 polymer ?
#
loop_
_entity_poly.entity_id
_entity_poly.type
_entity_poly.pdbx_seq_one_letter_code
_entity_poly.pdbx_strand_id
1 'polypeptide(L)'
;MARLSYLEQYQSHSTRKNSTSSLREFFKSIYGEASDLEGLAQRYFSEGRDYKKDVEDFFISLNGRPPKTIKLRLTCIRTFLSENNVELEAKFWRRLMGRIKGNRALTLDRIPTPQQLKEIMHHLPVQGKALFLVLASSGMRIGEALQLTVNDVELDKDPAVVRIRGDYTKSGNSRIAFISKEAKESLQEYLKIRDKAIEASAKRGRKPKEATRLFPQTESNYRFMWNLALRKSNNGSRDPKTKIREHHVHVLRKWFKTRLAVAIPVDIVESLMGHEGYLTEVYRRYSEEDLAKFYKQGEHQLLIFTEAGEVSKLKEEVEEKNRQLQQIINGLVSENLELKQRIKTVEEKIEEFIKFLSEAWSQRG
;
A
#
# COMPACT_ATOMS: atom_id res chain seq x y z
N MET A 1 -20.46 4.24 -35.76
CA MET A 1 -20.04 4.36 -34.33
C MET A 1 -18.59 4.78 -34.28
N ALA A 2 -18.22 5.65 -33.33
CA ALA A 2 -16.82 6.02 -33.12
C ALA A 2 -16.01 4.79 -32.70
N ARG A 3 -14.84 4.59 -33.32
CA ARG A 3 -13.97 3.42 -33.14
C ARG A 3 -13.27 3.43 -31.78
N LEU A 4 -13.19 4.57 -31.13
CA LEU A 4 -12.52 4.75 -29.83
C LEU A 4 -13.47 5.05 -28.66
N SER A 5 -14.79 4.97 -28.84
CA SER A 5 -15.78 5.25 -27.78
C SER A 5 -15.62 4.35 -26.54
N TYR A 6 -15.15 3.11 -26.71
CA TYR A 6 -14.86 2.19 -25.60
C TYR A 6 -13.88 2.77 -24.57
N LEU A 7 -13.02 3.73 -24.96
CA LEU A 7 -12.09 4.38 -24.04
C LEU A 7 -12.81 5.16 -22.93
N GLU A 8 -14.05 5.60 -23.16
CA GLU A 8 -14.85 6.34 -22.18
C GLU A 8 -15.35 5.42 -21.05
N GLN A 9 -15.46 4.11 -21.30
CA GLN A 9 -15.90 3.11 -20.32
C GLN A 9 -14.89 2.89 -19.19
N TYR A 10 -13.60 3.21 -19.41
CA TYR A 10 -12.59 3.08 -18.36
C TYR A 10 -12.81 4.09 -17.24
N GLN A 11 -13.05 3.66 -16.01
CA GLN A 11 -13.15 4.57 -14.86
C GLN A 11 -11.82 5.28 -14.53
N SER A 12 -10.69 4.58 -14.72
CA SER A 12 -9.37 5.14 -14.40
C SER A 12 -8.82 6.05 -15.50
N HIS A 13 -8.55 7.32 -15.15
CA HIS A 13 -7.86 8.26 -16.04
C HIS A 13 -6.48 7.74 -16.49
N SER A 14 -5.76 7.03 -15.62
CA SER A 14 -4.47 6.42 -15.98
C SER A 14 -4.60 5.33 -17.03
N THR A 15 -5.66 4.51 -16.96
CA THR A 15 -5.93 3.47 -17.95
C THR A 15 -6.27 4.09 -19.29
N ARG A 16 -7.17 5.10 -19.33
CA ARG A 16 -7.46 5.86 -20.55
C ARG A 16 -6.19 6.43 -21.18
N LYS A 17 -5.38 7.13 -20.37
CA LYS A 17 -4.11 7.71 -20.83
C LYS A 17 -3.14 6.68 -21.40
N ASN A 18 -3.03 5.51 -20.77
CA ASN A 18 -2.18 4.42 -21.25
C ASN A 18 -2.69 3.86 -22.58
N SER A 19 -3.99 3.60 -22.71
CA SER A 19 -4.61 3.13 -23.95
C SER A 19 -4.44 4.16 -25.08
N THR A 20 -4.80 5.43 -24.85
CA THR A 20 -4.60 6.52 -25.83
C THR A 20 -3.14 6.68 -26.24
N SER A 21 -2.21 6.61 -25.29
CA SER A 21 -0.78 6.69 -25.60
C SER A 21 -0.28 5.49 -26.38
N SER A 22 -0.88 4.31 -26.20
CA SER A 22 -0.52 3.10 -26.97
C SER A 22 -1.00 3.21 -28.40
N LEU A 23 -2.22 3.70 -28.59
CA LEU A 23 -2.80 3.98 -29.91
C LEU A 23 -2.01 5.03 -30.67
N ARG A 24 -1.55 6.10 -29.99
CA ARG A 24 -0.66 7.09 -30.62
C ARG A 24 0.62 6.47 -31.16
N GLU A 25 1.29 5.63 -30.37
CA GLU A 25 2.52 4.96 -30.82
C GLU A 25 2.24 3.96 -31.95
N PHE A 26 1.12 3.24 -31.87
CA PHE A 26 0.69 2.30 -32.90
C PHE A 26 0.42 2.99 -34.23
N PHE A 27 -0.45 4.02 -34.26
CA PHE A 27 -0.73 4.75 -35.49
C PHE A 27 0.49 5.50 -36.00
N LYS A 28 1.35 6.02 -35.12
CA LYS A 28 2.62 6.60 -35.56
C LYS A 28 3.52 5.57 -36.25
N SER A 29 3.53 4.32 -35.79
CA SER A 29 4.32 3.25 -36.44
C SER A 29 3.79 2.86 -37.82
N ILE A 30 2.50 3.06 -38.07
CA ILE A 30 1.82 2.66 -39.31
C ILE A 30 1.73 3.80 -40.31
N TYR A 31 1.29 4.97 -39.86
CA TYR A 31 0.97 6.14 -40.68
C TYR A 31 1.98 7.28 -40.55
N GLY A 32 2.92 7.21 -39.59
CA GLY A 32 3.85 8.30 -39.30
C GLY A 32 3.24 9.46 -38.49
N GLU A 33 1.92 9.47 -38.29
CA GLU A 33 1.16 10.50 -37.57
C GLU A 33 0.26 9.91 -36.47
N ALA A 34 -0.19 10.76 -35.54
CA ALA A 34 -1.00 10.35 -34.39
C ALA A 34 -1.84 11.51 -33.79
N SER A 35 -2.12 12.55 -34.59
CA SER A 35 -2.87 13.75 -34.19
C SER A 35 -4.36 13.44 -34.04
N ASP A 36 -4.99 12.91 -35.10
CA ASP A 36 -6.40 12.53 -35.12
C ASP A 36 -6.56 11.02 -34.93
N LEU A 37 -6.64 10.57 -33.68
CA LEU A 37 -6.73 9.14 -33.38
C LEU A 37 -8.03 8.49 -33.86
N GLU A 38 -9.14 9.23 -33.83
CA GLU A 38 -10.44 8.68 -34.23
C GLU A 38 -10.51 8.55 -35.75
N GLY A 39 -10.07 9.58 -36.51
CA GLY A 39 -9.95 9.49 -37.96
C GLY A 39 -8.96 8.41 -38.41
N LEU A 40 -7.81 8.29 -37.73
CA LEU A 40 -6.83 7.23 -38.01
C LEU A 40 -7.39 5.84 -37.70
N ALA A 41 -8.18 5.68 -36.63
CA ALA A 41 -8.84 4.42 -36.34
C ALA A 41 -9.90 4.06 -37.41
N GLN A 42 -10.67 5.03 -37.89
CA GLN A 42 -11.65 4.80 -38.97
C GLN A 42 -10.95 4.37 -40.26
N ARG A 43 -9.89 5.10 -40.65
CA ARG A 43 -9.04 4.77 -41.79
C ARG A 43 -8.42 3.37 -41.67
N TYR A 44 -7.93 3.03 -40.49
CA TYR A 44 -7.30 1.74 -40.21
C TYR A 44 -8.20 0.54 -40.54
N PHE A 45 -9.49 0.63 -40.19
CA PHE A 45 -10.45 -0.44 -40.46
C PHE A 45 -11.08 -0.38 -41.86
N SER A 46 -11.01 0.76 -42.58
CA SER A 46 -11.53 0.86 -43.95
C SER A 46 -10.54 0.38 -45.01
N GLU A 47 -9.24 0.39 -44.72
CA GLU A 47 -8.17 0.03 -45.67
C GLU A 47 -7.99 -1.49 -45.90
N GLY A 48 -8.73 -2.35 -45.19
CA GLY A 48 -8.60 -3.81 -45.36
C GLY A 48 -7.20 -4.36 -45.02
N ARG A 49 -6.55 -3.76 -44.01
CA ARG A 49 -5.15 -4.04 -43.66
C ARG A 49 -4.94 -5.45 -43.09
N ASP A 50 -3.69 -5.93 -43.19
CA ASP A 50 -3.26 -7.12 -42.47
C ASP A 50 -2.97 -6.78 -40.99
N TYR A 51 -3.99 -6.98 -40.15
CA TYR A 51 -3.91 -6.73 -38.72
C TYR A 51 -2.82 -7.54 -38.01
N LYS A 52 -2.50 -8.76 -38.47
CA LYS A 52 -1.44 -9.57 -37.85
C LYS A 52 -0.09 -8.92 -38.12
N LYS A 53 0.16 -8.53 -39.37
CA LYS A 53 1.40 -7.87 -39.78
C LYS A 53 1.60 -6.53 -39.07
N ASP A 54 0.56 -5.69 -39.02
CA ASP A 54 0.65 -4.38 -38.35
C ASP A 54 0.97 -4.51 -36.85
N VAL A 55 0.42 -5.53 -36.17
CA VAL A 55 0.76 -5.81 -34.76
C VAL A 55 2.21 -6.31 -34.60
N GLU A 56 2.72 -7.09 -35.55
CA GLU A 56 4.12 -7.54 -35.56
C GLU A 56 5.09 -6.38 -35.82
N ASP A 57 4.77 -5.50 -36.77
CA ASP A 57 5.57 -4.30 -37.07
C ASP A 57 5.58 -3.34 -35.86
N PHE A 58 4.43 -3.16 -35.21
CA PHE A 58 4.37 -2.40 -33.97
C PHE A 58 5.21 -3.03 -32.86
N PHE A 59 5.14 -4.37 -32.70
CA PHE A 59 5.98 -5.09 -31.74
C PHE A 59 7.47 -4.83 -31.98
N ILE A 60 7.91 -4.85 -33.25
CA ILE A 60 9.28 -4.54 -33.63
C ILE A 60 9.64 -3.08 -33.28
N SER A 61 8.74 -2.12 -33.50
CA SER A 61 8.97 -0.71 -33.15
C SER A 61 9.14 -0.47 -31.64
N LEU A 62 8.69 -1.42 -30.81
CA LEU A 62 8.81 -1.37 -29.35
C LEU A 62 10.12 -1.98 -28.83
N ASN A 63 11.01 -2.46 -29.70
CA ASN A 63 12.31 -2.99 -29.30
C ASN A 63 13.12 -1.99 -28.47
N GLY A 64 13.78 -2.48 -27.43
CA GLY A 64 14.54 -1.66 -26.47
C GLY A 64 13.70 -1.01 -25.36
N ARG A 65 12.35 -1.10 -25.42
CA ARG A 65 11.48 -0.66 -24.32
C ARG A 65 11.47 -1.66 -23.15
N PRO A 66 11.13 -1.22 -21.93
CA PRO A 66 10.97 -2.13 -20.80
C PRO A 66 9.92 -3.23 -21.08
N PRO A 67 10.16 -4.50 -20.67
CA PRO A 67 9.26 -5.61 -20.96
C PRO A 67 7.80 -5.38 -20.55
N LYS A 68 7.57 -4.80 -19.37
CA LYS A 68 6.22 -4.46 -18.89
C LYS A 68 5.52 -3.42 -19.77
N THR A 69 6.29 -2.47 -20.32
CA THR A 69 5.77 -1.46 -21.25
C THR A 69 5.32 -2.11 -22.56
N ILE A 70 6.15 -3.00 -23.12
CA ILE A 70 5.82 -3.72 -24.36
C ILE A 70 4.53 -4.52 -24.16
N LYS A 71 4.44 -5.30 -23.08
CA LYS A 71 3.23 -6.08 -22.75
C LYS A 71 1.99 -5.20 -22.62
N LEU A 72 2.08 -4.08 -21.89
CA LEU A 72 0.97 -3.13 -21.75
C LEU A 72 0.51 -2.58 -23.10
N ARG A 73 1.45 -2.12 -23.93
CA ARG A 73 1.16 -1.58 -25.27
C ARG A 73 0.43 -2.62 -26.12
N LEU A 74 0.94 -3.85 -26.19
CA LEU A 74 0.31 -4.93 -26.94
C LEU A 74 -1.09 -5.28 -26.39
N THR A 75 -1.28 -5.31 -25.08
CA THR A 75 -2.60 -5.53 -24.48
C THR A 75 -3.58 -4.43 -24.89
N CYS A 76 -3.16 -3.15 -24.88
CA CYS A 76 -4.01 -2.06 -25.35
C CYS A 76 -4.39 -2.21 -26.84
N ILE A 77 -3.47 -2.64 -27.70
CA ILE A 77 -3.77 -2.88 -29.12
C ILE A 77 -4.69 -4.09 -29.30
N ARG A 78 -4.48 -5.16 -28.54
CA ARG A 78 -5.40 -6.31 -28.52
C ARG A 78 -6.82 -5.89 -28.16
N THR A 79 -7.00 -5.08 -27.11
CA THR A 79 -8.31 -4.56 -26.73
C THR A 79 -8.89 -3.67 -27.81
N PHE A 80 -8.10 -2.76 -28.39
CA PHE A 80 -8.56 -1.90 -29.49
C PHE A 80 -9.11 -2.69 -30.69
N LEU A 81 -8.41 -3.74 -31.12
CA LEU A 81 -8.87 -4.61 -32.19
C LEU A 81 -10.16 -5.35 -31.80
N SER A 82 -10.20 -5.92 -30.60
CA SER A 82 -11.35 -6.67 -30.08
C SER A 82 -12.62 -5.81 -30.00
N GLU A 83 -12.52 -4.59 -29.45
CA GLU A 83 -13.62 -3.61 -29.35
C GLU A 83 -14.12 -3.13 -30.73
N ASN A 84 -13.34 -3.40 -31.78
CA ASN A 84 -13.69 -3.10 -33.16
C ASN A 84 -13.99 -4.36 -33.98
N ASN A 85 -14.35 -5.46 -33.31
CA ASN A 85 -14.74 -6.75 -33.90
C ASN A 85 -13.63 -7.45 -34.71
N VAL A 86 -12.37 -7.20 -34.37
CA VAL A 86 -11.21 -7.90 -34.93
C VAL A 86 -10.57 -8.77 -33.85
N GLU A 87 -10.79 -10.08 -33.94
CA GLU A 87 -10.16 -11.06 -33.06
C GLU A 87 -9.02 -11.80 -33.75
N LEU A 88 -7.82 -11.67 -33.20
CA LEU A 88 -6.66 -12.47 -33.61
C LEU A 88 -6.50 -13.70 -32.71
N GLU A 89 -6.05 -14.80 -33.28
CA GLU A 89 -5.86 -16.08 -32.60
C GLU A 89 -5.07 -15.97 -31.28
N ALA A 90 -5.52 -16.69 -30.24
CA ALA A 90 -4.82 -16.71 -28.96
C ALA A 90 -3.35 -17.17 -29.09
N LYS A 91 -3.05 -18.08 -30.03
CA LYS A 91 -1.69 -18.57 -30.30
C LYS A 91 -0.76 -17.45 -30.80
N PHE A 92 -1.28 -16.52 -31.61
CA PHE A 92 -0.53 -15.36 -32.10
C PHE A 92 -0.06 -14.47 -30.95
N TRP A 93 -0.98 -14.07 -30.07
CA TRP A 93 -0.66 -13.25 -28.90
C TRP A 93 0.32 -13.96 -27.95
N ARG A 94 0.11 -15.26 -27.71
CA ARG A 94 1.01 -16.06 -26.87
C ARG A 94 2.43 -16.10 -27.44
N ARG A 95 2.58 -16.26 -28.76
CA ARG A 95 3.87 -16.23 -29.46
C ARG A 95 4.57 -14.88 -29.29
N LEU A 96 3.87 -13.77 -29.53
CA LEU A 96 4.43 -12.42 -29.38
C LEU A 96 4.86 -12.15 -27.93
N MET A 97 3.98 -12.43 -26.97
CA MET A 97 4.27 -12.24 -25.55
C MET A 97 5.45 -13.11 -25.08
N GLY A 98 5.60 -14.32 -25.63
CA GLY A 98 6.70 -15.23 -25.32
C GLY A 98 8.08 -14.75 -25.83
N ARG A 99 8.12 -13.87 -26.84
CA ARG A 99 9.37 -13.26 -27.33
C ARG A 99 9.90 -12.17 -26.40
N ILE A 100 9.06 -11.64 -25.51
CA ILE A 100 9.43 -10.59 -24.56
C ILE A 100 10.22 -11.21 -23.40
N LYS A 101 11.53 -11.01 -23.39
CA LYS A 101 12.40 -11.47 -22.30
C LYS A 101 12.29 -10.54 -21.08
N GLY A 102 12.08 -11.15 -19.91
CA GLY A 102 12.04 -10.47 -18.62
C GLY A 102 10.62 -10.11 -18.14
N ASN A 103 10.38 -10.31 -16.85
CA ASN A 103 9.10 -9.97 -16.21
C ASN A 103 9.25 -9.05 -14.98
N ARG A 104 10.49 -8.74 -14.60
CA ARG A 104 10.82 -7.89 -13.46
C ARG A 104 10.92 -6.42 -13.91
N ALA A 105 10.76 -5.50 -12.96
CA ALA A 105 11.03 -4.10 -13.22
C ALA A 105 12.52 -3.96 -13.58
N LEU A 106 12.83 -3.15 -14.60
CA LEU A 106 14.21 -2.89 -15.00
C LEU A 106 14.90 -1.91 -14.04
N THR A 107 14.14 -1.03 -13.42
CA THR A 107 14.64 -0.07 -12.43
C THR A 107 15.01 -0.77 -11.15
N LEU A 108 16.24 -0.53 -10.69
CA LEU A 108 16.69 -0.91 -9.36
C LEU A 108 16.35 0.23 -8.40
N ASP A 109 15.18 0.18 -7.79
CA ASP A 109 14.87 1.07 -6.69
C ASP A 109 15.50 0.57 -5.38
N ARG A 110 15.92 1.52 -4.53
CA ARG A 110 16.64 1.20 -3.29
C ARG A 110 15.88 1.73 -2.10
N ILE A 111 15.71 0.87 -1.10
CA ILE A 111 15.18 1.23 0.20
C ILE A 111 16.26 2.07 0.93
N PRO A 112 15.97 3.31 1.36
CA PRO A 112 16.94 4.11 2.10
C PRO A 112 17.25 3.46 3.45
N THR A 113 18.47 3.65 3.95
CA THR A 113 18.77 3.32 5.35
C THR A 113 18.02 4.26 6.29
N PRO A 114 17.86 3.92 7.60
CA PRO A 114 17.28 4.85 8.58
C PRO A 114 17.95 6.23 8.55
N GLN A 115 19.29 6.26 8.46
CA GLN A 115 20.06 7.49 8.43
C GLN A 115 19.78 8.32 7.16
N GLN A 116 19.78 7.70 5.98
CA GLN A 116 19.43 8.39 4.74
C GLN A 116 17.99 8.93 4.78
N LEU A 117 17.05 8.14 5.31
CA LEU A 117 15.66 8.56 5.43
C LEU A 117 15.53 9.74 6.40
N LYS A 118 16.24 9.72 7.54
CA LYS A 118 16.31 10.83 8.49
C LYS A 118 16.82 12.11 7.83
N GLU A 119 17.92 12.03 7.09
CA GLU A 119 18.47 13.16 6.32
C GLU A 119 17.48 13.71 5.29
N ILE A 120 16.80 12.84 4.54
CA ILE A 120 15.75 13.26 3.59
C ILE A 120 14.63 13.98 4.33
N MET A 121 14.17 13.46 5.47
CA MET A 121 13.09 14.04 6.27
C MET A 121 13.46 15.40 6.89
N HIS A 122 14.74 15.65 7.20
CA HIS A 122 15.20 16.95 7.68
C HIS A 122 15.08 18.07 6.64
N HIS A 123 15.16 17.76 5.35
CA HIS A 123 15.04 18.75 4.28
C HIS A 123 13.61 18.95 3.76
N LEU A 124 12.64 18.27 4.36
CA LEU A 124 11.23 18.40 3.99
C LEU A 124 10.55 19.54 4.76
N PRO A 125 9.70 20.34 4.10
CA PRO A 125 8.83 21.26 4.81
C PRO A 125 7.79 20.49 5.63
N VAL A 126 7.20 21.11 6.63
CA VAL A 126 6.28 20.47 7.59
C VAL A 126 5.16 19.64 6.93
N GLN A 127 4.52 20.13 5.86
CA GLN A 127 3.49 19.37 5.15
C GLN A 127 4.04 18.14 4.43
N GLY A 128 5.27 18.21 3.92
CA GLY A 128 5.94 17.09 3.28
C GLY A 128 6.37 16.07 4.33
N LYS A 129 6.99 16.54 5.41
CA LYS A 129 7.41 15.71 6.55
C LYS A 129 6.23 14.92 7.12
N ALA A 130 5.09 15.58 7.38
CA ALA A 130 3.88 14.91 7.85
C ALA A 130 3.40 13.80 6.88
N LEU A 131 3.24 14.12 5.58
CA LEU A 131 2.79 13.12 4.60
C LEU A 131 3.76 11.93 4.51
N PHE A 132 5.06 12.19 4.41
CA PHE A 132 6.04 11.14 4.16
C PHE A 132 6.29 10.27 5.39
N LEU A 133 6.17 10.80 6.62
CA LEU A 133 6.16 10.00 7.85
C LEU A 133 4.91 9.13 7.95
N VAL A 134 3.74 9.66 7.61
CA VAL A 134 2.49 8.88 7.50
C VAL A 134 2.68 7.73 6.50
N LEU A 135 3.21 7.99 5.30
CA LEU A 135 3.46 6.95 4.30
C LEU A 135 4.49 5.91 4.76
N ALA A 136 5.58 6.35 5.40
CA ALA A 136 6.65 5.49 5.89
C ALA A 136 6.20 4.55 7.03
N SER A 137 5.26 5.01 7.86
CA SER A 137 4.80 4.25 9.04
C SER A 137 3.48 3.51 8.85
N SER A 138 2.69 3.81 7.81
CA SER A 138 1.43 3.10 7.53
C SER A 138 1.50 2.12 6.35
N GLY A 139 2.54 2.26 5.52
CA GLY A 139 2.65 1.51 4.29
C GLY A 139 1.57 1.82 3.25
N MET A 140 0.73 2.84 3.39
CA MET A 140 -0.30 3.17 2.41
C MET A 140 0.26 3.71 1.09
N ARG A 141 -0.54 3.67 0.02
CA ARG A 141 -0.15 4.28 -1.26
C ARG A 141 -0.30 5.80 -1.16
N ILE A 142 0.57 6.58 -1.83
CA ILE A 142 0.40 8.05 -1.87
C ILE A 142 -0.97 8.46 -2.41
N GLY A 143 -1.50 7.73 -3.41
CA GLY A 143 -2.86 7.97 -3.91
C GLY A 143 -3.93 7.79 -2.82
N GLU A 144 -3.78 6.82 -1.92
CA GLU A 144 -4.69 6.62 -0.78
C GLU A 144 -4.54 7.79 0.22
N ALA A 145 -3.30 8.14 0.57
CA ALA A 145 -3.01 9.22 1.52
C ALA A 145 -3.56 10.58 1.07
N LEU A 146 -3.48 10.89 -0.23
CA LEU A 146 -4.00 12.15 -0.79
C LEU A 146 -5.54 12.19 -0.89
N GLN A 147 -6.21 11.04 -0.71
CA GLN A 147 -7.66 10.96 -0.63
C GLN A 147 -8.17 11.04 0.82
N LEU A 148 -7.30 10.93 1.83
CA LEU A 148 -7.75 11.05 3.22
C LEU A 148 -8.32 12.44 3.49
N THR A 149 -9.38 12.48 4.29
CA THR A 149 -9.92 13.68 4.94
C THR A 149 -9.42 13.74 6.39
N VAL A 150 -9.58 14.90 7.03
CA VAL A 150 -9.22 15.05 8.45
C VAL A 150 -10.00 14.07 9.34
N ASN A 151 -11.24 13.76 8.98
CA ASN A 151 -12.12 12.85 9.72
C ASN A 151 -11.75 11.36 9.56
N ASP A 152 -10.86 11.03 8.63
CA ASP A 152 -10.39 9.65 8.44
C ASP A 152 -9.23 9.29 9.38
N VAL A 153 -8.77 10.23 10.23
CA VAL A 153 -7.63 10.02 11.12
C VAL A 153 -8.02 10.24 12.57
N GLU A 154 -7.86 9.19 13.38
CA GLU A 154 -8.14 9.17 14.82
C GLU A 154 -6.81 9.27 15.56
N LEU A 155 -6.38 10.52 15.83
CA LEU A 155 -5.10 10.82 16.50
C LEU A 155 -5.15 10.63 18.01
N ASP A 156 -6.31 10.51 18.61
CA ASP A 156 -6.54 10.26 20.03
C ASP A 156 -6.24 8.80 20.43
N LYS A 157 -6.32 7.86 19.49
CA LYS A 157 -5.98 6.45 19.70
C LYS A 157 -4.46 6.20 19.81
N ASP A 158 -4.11 5.05 20.40
CA ASP A 158 -2.75 4.49 20.42
C ASP A 158 -2.76 3.00 20.03
N PRO A 159 -2.21 2.62 18.87
CA PRO A 159 -1.62 3.48 17.85
C PRO A 159 -2.69 4.34 17.14
N ALA A 160 -2.30 5.48 16.60
CA ALA A 160 -3.23 6.34 15.86
C ALA A 160 -3.75 5.63 14.61
N VAL A 161 -5.06 5.72 14.37
CA VAL A 161 -5.77 4.96 13.33
C VAL A 161 -6.03 5.84 12.12
N VAL A 162 -5.84 5.28 10.93
CA VAL A 162 -6.22 5.88 9.65
C VAL A 162 -7.18 4.96 8.92
N ARG A 163 -8.41 5.44 8.67
CA ARG A 163 -9.45 4.70 7.95
C ARG A 163 -9.35 4.98 6.45
N ILE A 164 -8.91 4.00 5.69
CA ILE A 164 -8.80 4.09 4.23
C ILE A 164 -10.07 3.50 3.63
N ARG A 165 -10.94 4.37 3.09
CA ARG A 165 -12.22 3.97 2.50
C ARG A 165 -12.03 3.19 1.21
N GLY A 166 -12.98 2.31 0.89
CA GLY A 166 -12.97 1.49 -0.33
C GLY A 166 -12.79 2.32 -1.60
N ASP A 167 -13.49 3.45 -1.69
CA ASP A 167 -13.41 4.41 -2.81
C ASP A 167 -12.01 4.97 -3.05
N TYR A 168 -11.14 4.96 -2.04
CA TYR A 168 -9.76 5.44 -2.14
C TYR A 168 -8.81 4.37 -2.67
N THR A 169 -9.21 3.10 -2.57
CA THR A 169 -8.40 1.95 -2.92
C THR A 169 -8.67 1.49 -4.35
N LYS A 170 -7.69 0.82 -4.95
CA LYS A 170 -7.88 0.24 -6.29
C LYS A 170 -8.79 -0.99 -6.29
N SER A 171 -8.92 -1.69 -5.17
CA SER A 171 -9.75 -2.90 -5.06
C SER A 171 -11.18 -2.60 -4.66
N GLY A 172 -11.48 -1.39 -4.18
CA GLY A 172 -12.79 -1.03 -3.65
C GLY A 172 -13.01 -1.45 -2.19
N ASN A 173 -12.00 -2.06 -1.54
CA ASN A 173 -12.13 -2.57 -0.18
C ASN A 173 -11.56 -1.58 0.84
N SER A 174 -12.37 -1.25 1.86
CA SER A 174 -11.91 -0.44 2.98
C SER A 174 -10.92 -1.20 3.84
N ARG A 175 -9.96 -0.48 4.43
CA ARG A 175 -9.01 -1.04 5.39
C ARG A 175 -8.60 -0.01 6.41
N ILE A 176 -8.12 -0.48 7.55
CA ILE A 176 -7.43 0.36 8.52
C ILE A 176 -5.93 0.35 8.23
N ALA A 177 -5.27 1.42 8.62
CA ALA A 177 -3.84 1.50 8.77
C ALA A 177 -3.54 2.22 10.08
N PHE A 178 -2.31 2.07 10.55
CA PHE A 178 -1.83 2.80 11.72
C PHE A 178 -0.68 3.70 11.33
N ILE A 179 -0.42 4.73 12.14
CA ILE A 179 0.75 5.59 12.00
C ILE A 179 1.54 5.59 13.29
N SER A 180 2.86 5.74 13.16
CA SER A 180 3.76 5.77 14.32
C SER A 180 3.52 7.02 15.17
N LYS A 181 3.95 6.98 16.43
CA LYS A 181 3.97 8.14 17.33
C LYS A 181 4.66 9.36 16.68
N GLU A 182 5.80 9.14 16.03
CA GLU A 182 6.53 10.19 15.31
C GLU A 182 5.70 10.81 14.16
N ALA A 183 5.00 9.97 13.40
CA ALA A 183 4.11 10.43 12.34
C ALA A 183 2.89 11.17 12.90
N LYS A 184 2.31 10.70 14.00
CA LYS A 184 1.22 11.37 14.75
C LYS A 184 1.64 12.77 15.19
N GLU A 185 2.80 12.90 15.83
CA GLU A 185 3.33 14.19 16.29
C GLU A 185 3.58 15.15 15.13
N SER A 186 4.21 14.68 14.05
CA SER A 186 4.43 15.51 12.86
C SER A 186 3.12 15.91 12.16
N LEU A 187 2.11 15.04 12.19
CA LEU A 187 0.80 15.33 11.63
C LEU A 187 0.05 16.38 12.45
N GLN A 188 0.12 16.29 13.79
CA GLN A 188 -0.44 17.31 14.68
C GLN A 188 0.19 18.69 14.44
N GLU A 189 1.52 18.77 14.27
CA GLU A 189 2.19 20.04 13.97
C GLU A 189 1.76 20.61 12.61
N TYR A 190 1.61 19.75 11.60
CA TYR A 190 1.09 20.16 10.31
C TYR A 190 -0.36 20.70 10.39
N LEU A 191 -1.23 20.04 11.16
CA LEU A 191 -2.63 20.44 11.31
C LEU A 191 -2.77 21.86 11.90
N LYS A 192 -1.85 22.30 12.78
CA LYS A 192 -1.85 23.66 13.34
C LYS A 192 -1.74 24.77 12.29
N ILE A 193 -1.09 24.49 11.16
CA ILE A 193 -0.86 25.47 10.08
C ILE A 193 -1.67 25.20 8.82
N ARG A 194 -2.28 24.01 8.70
CA ARG A 194 -2.94 23.53 7.50
C ARG A 194 -4.03 24.49 7.03
N ASP A 195 -4.95 24.85 7.91
CA ASP A 195 -6.13 25.64 7.54
C ASP A 195 -5.75 27.07 7.16
N LYS A 196 -4.81 27.68 7.91
CA LYS A 196 -4.22 28.98 7.56
C LYS A 196 -3.56 28.96 6.18
N ALA A 197 -2.86 27.88 5.83
CA ALA A 197 -2.24 27.73 4.50
C ALA A 197 -3.28 27.58 3.38
N ILE A 198 -4.38 26.87 3.63
CA ILE A 198 -5.51 26.74 2.69
C ILE A 198 -6.15 28.11 2.45
N GLU A 199 -6.45 28.85 3.51
CA GLU A 199 -7.03 30.20 3.44
C GLU A 199 -6.12 31.17 2.68
N ALA A 200 -4.82 31.17 2.98
CA ALA A 200 -3.85 32.01 2.29
C ALA A 200 -3.77 31.68 0.78
N SER A 201 -3.86 30.39 0.42
CA SER A 201 -3.90 29.96 -0.98
C SER A 201 -5.20 30.40 -1.66
N ALA A 202 -6.33 30.31 -0.97
CA ALA A 202 -7.63 30.77 -1.45
C ALA A 202 -7.64 32.27 -1.76
N LYS A 203 -7.04 33.11 -0.88
CA LYS A 203 -6.88 34.55 -1.08
C LYS A 203 -6.07 34.91 -2.34
N ARG A 204 -5.17 34.02 -2.78
CA ARG A 204 -4.35 34.18 -4.00
C ARG A 204 -5.00 33.60 -5.26
N GLY A 205 -6.31 33.28 -5.22
CA GLY A 205 -7.02 32.65 -6.33
C GLY A 205 -6.64 31.18 -6.58
N ARG A 206 -5.89 30.56 -5.67
CA ARG A 206 -5.42 29.17 -5.76
C ARG A 206 -6.17 28.30 -4.75
N LYS A 207 -7.50 28.32 -4.77
CA LYS A 207 -8.32 27.48 -3.89
C LYS A 207 -7.95 26.01 -4.12
N PRO A 208 -7.55 25.25 -3.08
CA PRO A 208 -7.42 23.81 -3.22
C PRO A 208 -8.77 23.24 -3.64
N LYS A 209 -8.79 22.36 -4.64
CA LYS A 209 -10.04 21.76 -5.15
C LYS A 209 -10.84 21.05 -4.05
N GLU A 210 -10.17 20.58 -3.01
CA GLU A 210 -10.78 19.79 -1.94
C GLU A 210 -10.19 20.20 -0.57
N ALA A 211 -10.71 21.28 0.00
CA ALA A 211 -10.26 21.83 1.28
C ALA A 211 -10.49 20.90 2.48
N THR A 212 -11.27 19.82 2.32
CA THR A 212 -11.51 18.80 3.34
C THR A 212 -10.41 17.73 3.42
N ARG A 213 -9.55 17.60 2.39
CA ARG A 213 -8.50 16.58 2.32
C ARG A 213 -7.40 16.84 3.32
N LEU A 214 -7.04 15.85 4.14
CA LEU A 214 -5.92 15.93 5.09
C LEU A 214 -4.68 16.57 4.44
N PHE A 215 -4.35 16.14 3.22
CA PHE A 215 -3.28 16.68 2.39
C PHE A 215 -3.84 17.32 1.10
N PRO A 216 -4.18 18.62 1.08
CA PRO A 216 -4.93 19.26 -0.01
C PRO A 216 -4.08 19.59 -1.25
N GLN A 217 -2.77 19.30 -1.23
CA GLN A 217 -1.89 19.55 -2.38
C GLN A 217 -1.85 18.36 -3.34
N THR A 218 -1.50 18.62 -4.60
CA THR A 218 -1.41 17.56 -5.62
C THR A 218 -0.22 16.63 -5.39
N GLU A 219 -0.30 15.41 -5.92
CA GLU A 219 0.83 14.47 -5.91
C GLU A 219 2.10 15.08 -6.54
N SER A 220 1.95 15.91 -7.58
CA SER A 220 3.06 16.61 -8.22
C SER A 220 3.79 17.56 -7.26
N ASN A 221 3.06 18.27 -6.40
CA ASN A 221 3.66 19.17 -5.39
C ASN A 221 4.45 18.38 -4.35
N TYR A 222 3.87 17.31 -3.81
CA TYR A 222 4.57 16.44 -2.86
C TYR A 222 5.79 15.77 -3.50
N ARG A 223 5.66 15.29 -4.74
CA ARG A 223 6.78 14.73 -5.51
C ARG A 223 7.88 15.76 -5.74
N PHE A 224 7.54 17.03 -5.96
CA PHE A 224 8.51 18.11 -6.04
C PHE A 224 9.24 18.31 -4.70
N MET A 225 8.52 18.36 -3.58
CA MET A 225 9.11 18.46 -2.24
C MET A 225 10.06 17.30 -1.94
N TRP A 226 9.62 16.06 -2.23
CA TRP A 226 10.45 14.86 -2.08
C TRP A 226 11.73 14.97 -2.92
N ASN A 227 11.61 15.29 -4.20
CA ASN A 227 12.77 15.40 -5.09
C ASN A 227 13.74 16.50 -4.67
N LEU A 228 13.24 17.60 -4.11
CA LEU A 228 14.07 18.67 -3.57
C LEU A 228 14.82 18.20 -2.32
N ALA A 229 14.15 17.48 -1.42
CA ALA A 229 14.76 16.91 -0.23
C ALA A 229 15.85 15.88 -0.57
N LEU A 230 15.62 15.01 -1.56
CA LEU A 230 16.65 14.09 -2.06
C LEU A 230 17.88 14.83 -2.59
N ARG A 231 17.68 15.93 -3.33
CA ARG A 231 18.81 16.74 -3.85
C ARG A 231 19.59 17.37 -2.71
N LYS A 232 18.90 17.95 -1.72
CA LYS A 232 19.53 18.63 -0.58
C LYS A 232 20.26 17.68 0.37
N SER A 233 19.75 16.46 0.52
CA SER A 233 20.37 15.40 1.34
C SER A 233 21.41 14.55 0.58
N ASN A 234 21.75 14.87 -0.66
CA ASN A 234 22.62 14.06 -1.51
C ASN A 234 22.14 12.59 -1.73
N ASN A 235 20.84 12.34 -1.63
CA ASN A 235 20.19 11.04 -1.86
C ASN A 235 19.44 11.00 -3.22
N GLY A 236 19.84 11.85 -4.16
CA GLY A 236 19.15 12.05 -5.45
C GLY A 236 19.56 11.10 -6.59
N SER A 237 20.21 9.97 -6.29
CA SER A 237 20.72 9.00 -7.26
C SER A 237 19.62 8.46 -8.18
N ARG A 238 20.04 8.06 -9.38
CA ARG A 238 19.17 7.51 -10.43
C ARG A 238 19.79 6.25 -11.00
N ASP A 239 18.93 5.29 -11.27
CA ASP A 239 19.28 4.07 -11.98
C ASP A 239 19.96 4.43 -13.32
N PRO A 240 21.14 3.88 -13.62
CA PRO A 240 21.90 4.25 -14.80
C PRO A 240 21.22 3.84 -16.10
N LYS A 241 20.40 2.78 -16.09
CA LYS A 241 19.71 2.24 -17.27
C LYS A 241 18.40 2.98 -17.53
N THR A 242 17.55 3.13 -16.51
CA THR A 242 16.22 3.70 -16.67
C THR A 242 16.15 5.20 -16.36
N LYS A 243 17.20 5.79 -15.78
CA LYS A 243 17.28 7.19 -15.31
C LYS A 243 16.19 7.57 -14.31
N ILE A 244 15.54 6.57 -13.71
CA ILE A 244 14.52 6.73 -12.67
C ILE A 244 15.24 6.85 -11.33
N ARG A 245 14.72 7.68 -10.42
CA ARG A 245 15.30 7.85 -9.09
C ARG A 245 15.21 6.56 -8.27
N GLU A 246 16.30 6.24 -7.59
CA GLU A 246 16.37 5.07 -6.71
C GLU A 246 15.42 5.25 -5.50
N HIS A 247 15.47 6.42 -4.88
CA HIS A 247 14.62 6.80 -3.74
C HIS A 247 13.41 7.62 -4.21
N HIS A 248 12.35 6.97 -4.66
CA HIS A 248 11.08 7.63 -4.99
C HIS A 248 10.03 7.36 -3.92
N VAL A 249 8.93 8.13 -3.90
CA VAL A 249 7.94 8.07 -2.79
C VAL A 249 7.40 6.66 -2.52
N HIS A 250 7.18 5.84 -3.55
CA HIS A 250 6.69 4.46 -3.37
C HIS A 250 7.66 3.55 -2.61
N VAL A 251 8.94 3.93 -2.52
CA VAL A 251 9.93 3.24 -1.67
C VAL A 251 9.54 3.32 -0.19
N LEU A 252 8.82 4.35 0.27
CA LEU A 252 8.35 4.42 1.66
C LEU A 252 7.42 3.26 2.03
N ARG A 253 6.61 2.81 1.07
CA ARG A 253 5.77 1.61 1.24
C ARG A 253 6.61 0.33 1.32
N LYS A 254 7.71 0.25 0.55
CA LYS A 254 8.68 -0.87 0.65
C LYS A 254 9.47 -0.81 1.96
N TRP A 255 9.79 0.40 2.43
CA TRP A 255 10.43 0.65 3.72
C TRP A 255 9.59 0.12 4.87
N PHE A 256 8.31 0.53 4.92
CA PHE A 256 7.33 0.01 5.87
C PHE A 256 7.33 -1.52 5.89
N LYS A 257 7.14 -2.15 4.72
CA LYS A 257 7.11 -3.61 4.61
C LYS A 257 8.38 -4.26 5.18
N THR A 258 9.53 -3.75 4.74
CA THR A 258 10.83 -4.33 5.08
C THR A 258 11.14 -4.18 6.56
N ARG A 259 10.75 -3.07 7.18
CA ARG A 259 11.03 -2.79 8.58
C ARG A 259 10.07 -3.48 9.52
N LEU A 260 8.78 -3.42 9.21
CA LEU A 260 7.77 -4.01 10.08
C LEU A 260 7.84 -5.55 10.06
N ALA A 261 8.16 -6.15 8.91
CA ALA A 261 8.33 -7.60 8.77
C ALA A 261 9.51 -8.19 9.58
N VAL A 262 10.40 -7.35 10.13
CA VAL A 262 11.43 -7.81 11.07
C VAL A 262 10.83 -8.13 12.44
N ALA A 263 9.74 -7.45 12.82
CA ALA A 263 9.17 -7.53 14.16
C ALA A 263 7.85 -8.30 14.22
N ILE A 264 7.10 -8.38 13.11
CA ILE A 264 5.79 -9.06 13.08
C ILE A 264 5.62 -9.95 11.84
N PRO A 265 4.67 -10.90 11.83
CA PRO A 265 4.44 -11.80 10.70
C PRO A 265 4.17 -11.04 9.40
N VAL A 266 4.77 -11.51 8.30
CA VAL A 266 4.66 -10.88 6.97
C VAL A 266 3.21 -10.72 6.53
N ASP A 267 2.36 -11.71 6.80
CA ASP A 267 0.95 -11.65 6.41
C ASP A 267 0.16 -10.54 7.11
N ILE A 268 0.52 -10.20 8.35
CA ILE A 268 -0.03 -9.03 9.06
C ILE A 268 0.44 -7.74 8.38
N VAL A 269 1.72 -7.65 8.02
CA VAL A 269 2.26 -6.49 7.28
C VAL A 269 1.55 -6.32 5.93
N GLU A 270 1.35 -7.41 5.19
CA GLU A 270 0.63 -7.42 3.92
C GLU A 270 -0.85 -7.02 4.09
N SER A 271 -1.48 -7.44 5.19
CA SER A 271 -2.85 -7.03 5.57
C SER A 271 -2.92 -5.53 5.84
N LEU A 272 -2.01 -5.01 6.66
CA LEU A 272 -1.86 -3.57 6.94
C LEU A 272 -1.52 -2.74 5.70
N MET A 273 -1.03 -3.36 4.63
CA MET A 273 -0.80 -2.72 3.34
C MET A 273 -2.01 -2.82 2.39
N GLY A 274 -3.00 -3.67 2.68
CA GLY A 274 -4.13 -3.96 1.80
C GLY A 274 -3.72 -4.81 0.59
N HIS A 275 -2.90 -5.84 0.79
CA HIS A 275 -2.54 -6.82 -0.23
C HIS A 275 -3.43 -8.07 -0.13
N GLU A 276 -4.56 -8.06 -0.84
CA GLU A 276 -5.58 -9.13 -0.75
C GLU A 276 -5.12 -10.50 -1.25
N GLY A 277 -4.20 -10.54 -2.22
CA GLY A 277 -3.76 -11.80 -2.84
C GLY A 277 -2.79 -12.65 -2.01
N TYR A 278 -2.26 -12.12 -0.90
CA TYR A 278 -1.32 -12.83 -0.03
C TYR A 278 -1.94 -13.31 1.28
N LEU A 279 -3.18 -12.91 1.58
CA LEU A 279 -3.82 -13.23 2.85
C LEU A 279 -4.45 -14.62 2.81
N THR A 280 -3.99 -15.52 3.67
CA THR A 280 -4.72 -16.77 3.95
C THR A 280 -6.05 -16.45 4.64
N GLU A 281 -7.02 -17.36 4.59
CA GLU A 281 -8.34 -17.17 5.23
C GLU A 281 -8.24 -16.86 6.74
N VAL A 282 -7.15 -17.30 7.39
CA VAL A 282 -6.86 -17.06 8.81
C VAL A 282 -6.62 -15.58 9.08
N TYR A 283 -5.89 -14.88 8.20
CA TYR A 283 -5.52 -13.48 8.40
C TYR A 283 -6.65 -12.48 8.13
N ARG A 284 -7.76 -12.92 7.52
CA ARG A 284 -8.96 -12.08 7.33
C ARG A 284 -9.76 -11.88 8.61
N ARG A 285 -9.44 -12.60 9.69
CA ARG A 285 -10.22 -12.63 10.94
C ARG A 285 -9.68 -11.73 12.06
N TYR A 286 -8.53 -11.08 11.87
CA TYR A 286 -7.98 -10.21 12.92
C TYR A 286 -8.84 -8.97 13.12
N SER A 287 -9.14 -8.68 14.39
CA SER A 287 -9.85 -7.47 14.78
C SER A 287 -8.96 -6.22 14.63
N GLU A 288 -9.56 -5.03 14.66
CA GLU A 288 -8.82 -3.75 14.72
C GLU A 288 -7.84 -3.75 15.91
N GLU A 289 -8.26 -4.33 17.04
CA GLU A 289 -7.47 -4.43 18.27
C GLU A 289 -6.26 -5.36 18.12
N ASP A 290 -6.42 -6.51 17.45
CA ASP A 290 -5.30 -7.43 17.20
C ASP A 290 -4.26 -6.80 16.27
N LEU A 291 -4.74 -6.15 15.19
CA LEU A 291 -3.86 -5.45 14.25
C LEU A 291 -3.12 -4.29 14.94
N ALA A 292 -3.79 -3.58 15.85
CA ALA A 292 -3.17 -2.53 16.68
C ALA A 292 -2.08 -3.10 17.59
N LYS A 293 -2.32 -4.24 18.26
CA LYS A 293 -1.32 -4.91 19.11
C LYS A 293 -0.09 -5.32 18.30
N PHE A 294 -0.27 -5.96 17.14
CA PHE A 294 0.85 -6.30 16.26
C PHE A 294 1.61 -5.05 15.80
N TYR A 295 0.89 -4.01 15.37
CA TYR A 295 1.54 -2.77 14.95
C TYR A 295 2.41 -2.17 16.06
N LYS A 296 1.92 -2.12 17.31
CA LYS A 296 2.69 -1.61 18.46
C LYS A 296 3.95 -2.44 18.75
N GLN A 297 3.89 -3.76 18.62
CA GLN A 297 5.08 -4.62 18.78
C GLN A 297 6.20 -4.21 17.82
N GLY A 298 5.85 -3.86 16.58
CA GLY A 298 6.81 -3.50 15.54
C GLY A 298 7.06 -2.00 15.35
N GLU A 299 6.35 -1.12 16.06
CA GLU A 299 6.38 0.34 15.84
C GLU A 299 7.80 0.92 15.93
N HIS A 300 8.62 0.42 16.85
CA HIS A 300 10.01 0.84 17.04
C HIS A 300 10.89 0.66 15.78
N GLN A 301 10.52 -0.23 14.86
CA GLN A 301 11.22 -0.40 13.58
C GLN A 301 10.94 0.72 12.57
N LEU A 302 9.84 1.45 12.77
CA LEU A 302 9.33 2.49 11.87
C LEU A 302 9.74 3.91 12.29
N LEU A 303 10.29 4.08 13.49
CA LEU A 303 10.79 5.38 13.98
C LEU A 303 12.07 5.78 13.21
N ILE A 304 12.11 7.02 12.75
CA ILE A 304 13.16 7.55 11.87
C ILE A 304 14.06 8.53 12.65
N PHE A 305 13.49 9.33 13.56
CA PHE A 305 14.29 10.31 14.32
C PHE A 305 14.90 9.74 15.59
N THR A 306 14.31 8.70 16.17
CA THR A 306 14.81 8.00 17.37
C THR A 306 16.21 7.44 17.11
N GLU A 307 17.14 7.69 18.02
CA GLU A 307 18.53 7.27 17.84
C GLU A 307 18.65 5.74 17.92
N ALA A 308 19.59 5.16 17.18
CA ALA A 308 19.78 3.70 17.17
C ALA A 308 20.02 3.11 18.57
N GLY A 309 20.67 3.88 19.45
CA GLY A 309 20.86 3.50 20.86
C GLY A 309 19.56 3.51 21.66
N GLU A 310 18.66 4.45 21.42
CA GLU A 310 17.32 4.47 22.02
C GLU A 310 16.44 3.35 21.48
N VAL A 311 16.55 3.03 20.18
CA VAL A 311 15.86 1.86 19.60
C VAL A 311 16.36 0.55 20.22
N SER A 312 17.66 0.42 20.51
CA SER A 312 18.20 -0.75 21.22
C SER A 312 17.65 -0.84 22.65
N LYS A 313 17.64 0.27 23.39
CA LYS A 313 17.07 0.33 24.74
C LYS A 313 15.57 -0.01 24.74
N LEU A 314 14.81 0.54 23.79
CA LEU A 314 13.39 0.22 23.63
C LEU A 314 13.17 -1.27 23.32
N LYS A 315 14.04 -1.88 22.49
CA LYS A 315 14.01 -3.32 22.24
C LYS A 315 14.26 -4.12 23.50
N GLU A 316 15.32 -3.79 24.24
CA GLU A 316 15.67 -4.44 25.50
C GLU A 316 14.52 -4.34 26.52
N GLU A 317 13.90 -3.16 26.63
CA GLU A 317 12.75 -2.95 27.52
C GLU A 317 11.52 -3.77 27.10
N VAL A 318 11.24 -3.87 25.80
CA VAL A 318 10.14 -4.68 25.26
C VAL A 318 10.40 -6.17 25.48
N GLU A 319 11.62 -6.65 25.22
CA GLU A 319 12.00 -8.04 25.46
C GLU A 319 11.91 -8.40 26.95
N GLU A 320 12.31 -7.48 27.83
CA GLU A 320 12.22 -7.67 29.27
C GLU A 320 10.77 -7.72 29.77
N LYS A 321 9.93 -6.78 29.32
CA LYS A 321 8.48 -6.83 29.63
C LYS A 321 7.83 -8.10 29.12
N ASN A 322 8.21 -8.58 27.93
CA ASN A 322 7.72 -9.84 27.39
C ASN A 322 8.15 -11.03 28.26
N ARG A 323 9.40 -11.05 28.76
CA ARG A 323 9.86 -12.09 29.71
C ARG A 323 9.05 -12.05 31.01
N GLN A 324 8.84 -10.88 31.58
CA GLN A 324 8.05 -10.71 32.81
C GLN A 324 6.60 -11.18 32.61
N LEU A 325 5.97 -10.80 31.50
CA LEU A 325 4.62 -11.27 31.15
C LEU A 325 4.58 -12.79 31.01
N GLN A 326 5.58 -13.40 30.37
CA GLN A 326 5.66 -14.85 30.23
C GLN A 326 5.77 -15.56 31.59
N GLN A 327 6.53 -15.01 32.52
CA GLN A 327 6.64 -15.52 33.89
C GLN A 327 5.31 -15.44 34.64
N ILE A 328 4.63 -14.28 34.56
CA ILE A 328 3.31 -14.10 35.19
C ILE A 328 2.30 -15.09 34.60
N ILE A 329 2.27 -15.24 33.27
CA ILE A 329 1.38 -16.20 32.59
C ILE A 329 1.65 -17.63 33.08
N ASN A 330 2.91 -18.05 33.12
CA ASN A 330 3.25 -19.38 33.59
C ASN A 330 2.84 -19.60 35.06
N GLY A 331 3.02 -18.58 35.91
CA GLY A 331 2.54 -18.60 37.30
C GLY A 331 1.03 -18.76 37.39
N LEU A 332 0.26 -17.92 36.69
CA LEU A 332 -1.20 -17.97 36.64
C LEU A 332 -1.73 -19.30 36.09
N VAL A 333 -1.05 -19.89 35.11
CA VAL A 333 -1.40 -21.21 34.56
C VAL A 333 -1.19 -22.30 35.61
N SER A 334 -0.08 -22.26 36.36
CA SER A 334 0.18 -23.22 37.44
C SER A 334 -0.86 -23.11 38.56
N GLU A 335 -1.19 -21.88 38.98
CA GLU A 335 -2.18 -21.61 40.03
C GLU A 335 -3.59 -22.05 39.59
N ASN A 336 -3.95 -21.84 38.32
CA ASN A 336 -5.19 -22.37 37.74
C ASN A 336 -5.23 -23.90 37.76
N LEU A 337 -4.10 -24.57 37.52
CA LEU A 337 -4.03 -26.02 37.53
C LEU A 337 -4.29 -26.57 38.94
N GLU A 338 -3.69 -25.95 39.97
CA GLU A 338 -3.93 -26.29 41.37
C GLU A 338 -5.38 -26.02 41.79
N LEU A 339 -5.94 -24.86 41.41
CA LEU A 339 -7.34 -24.55 41.69
C LEU A 339 -8.28 -25.58 41.07
N LYS A 340 -8.04 -25.97 39.81
CA LYS A 340 -8.82 -27.04 39.15
C LYS A 340 -8.71 -28.38 39.89
N GLN A 341 -7.53 -28.73 40.38
CA GLN A 341 -7.36 -29.94 41.18
C GLN A 341 -8.12 -29.85 42.51
N ARG A 342 -8.03 -28.73 43.23
CA ARG A 342 -8.76 -28.53 44.49
C ARG A 342 -10.28 -28.56 44.29
N ILE A 343 -10.78 -27.93 43.23
CA ILE A 343 -12.21 -27.98 42.86
C ILE A 343 -12.61 -29.43 42.65
N LYS A 344 -11.85 -30.19 41.86
CA LYS A 344 -12.14 -31.61 41.64
C LYS A 344 -12.21 -32.42 42.94
N THR A 345 -11.25 -32.20 43.86
CA THR A 345 -11.26 -32.88 45.17
C THR A 345 -12.48 -32.49 46.02
N VAL A 346 -12.91 -31.24 45.96
CA VAL A 346 -14.12 -30.78 46.66
C VAL A 346 -15.37 -31.40 46.04
N GLU A 347 -15.46 -31.46 44.71
CA GLU A 347 -16.55 -32.13 43.98
C GLU A 347 -16.66 -33.61 44.36
N GLU A 348 -15.53 -34.35 44.37
CA GLU A 348 -15.47 -35.76 44.78
C GLU A 348 -15.97 -35.95 46.23
N LYS A 349 -15.59 -35.05 47.16
CA LYS A 349 -16.07 -35.08 48.55
C LYS A 349 -17.55 -34.75 48.68
N ILE A 350 -18.07 -33.83 47.87
CA ILE A 350 -19.51 -33.52 47.84
C ILE A 350 -20.29 -34.73 47.36
N GLU A 351 -19.82 -35.42 46.32
CA GLU A 351 -20.45 -36.67 45.84
C GLU A 351 -20.47 -37.75 46.92
N GLU A 352 -19.35 -37.99 47.62
CA GLU A 352 -19.30 -38.92 48.75
C GLU A 352 -20.30 -38.54 49.86
N PHE A 353 -20.38 -37.25 50.20
CA PHE A 353 -21.29 -36.77 51.23
C PHE A 353 -22.77 -36.93 50.84
N ILE A 354 -23.11 -36.64 49.57
CA ILE A 354 -24.45 -36.88 49.02
C ILE A 354 -24.80 -38.37 49.09
N LYS A 355 -23.85 -39.25 48.73
CA LYS A 355 -24.04 -40.71 48.79
C LYS A 355 -24.28 -41.17 50.22
N PHE A 356 -23.46 -40.72 51.18
CA PHE A 356 -23.64 -41.02 52.59
C PHE A 356 -25.01 -40.58 53.13
N LEU A 357 -25.47 -39.38 52.77
CA LEU A 357 -26.80 -38.91 53.15
C LEU A 357 -27.91 -39.79 52.55
N SER A 358 -27.78 -40.21 51.29
CA SER A 358 -28.77 -41.07 50.63
C SER A 358 -28.87 -42.46 51.29
N GLU A 359 -27.75 -43.03 51.72
CA GLU A 359 -27.69 -44.31 52.45
C GLU A 359 -28.28 -44.18 53.86
N ALA A 360 -27.96 -43.10 54.58
CA ALA A 360 -28.49 -42.82 55.91
C ALA A 360 -30.01 -42.58 55.92
N TRP A 361 -30.55 -41.97 54.85
CA TRP A 361 -31.99 -41.80 54.67
C TRP A 361 -32.70 -43.12 54.31
N SER A 362 -32.04 -44.00 53.55
CA SER A 362 -32.59 -45.31 53.17
C SER A 362 -32.65 -46.31 54.34
N GLN A 363 -31.89 -46.11 55.42
CA GLN A 363 -31.95 -46.93 56.63
C GLN A 363 -32.99 -46.46 57.67
N ARG A 364 -33.63 -45.31 57.45
CA ARG A 364 -34.64 -44.73 58.35
C ARG A 364 -36.09 -44.87 57.87
N GLY A 365 -36.31 -45.41 56.67
CA GLY A 365 -37.60 -45.90 56.18
C GLY A 365 -37.62 -47.41 56.18
#